data_AF-A0A820ISL6-F1
#
_entry.id   AF-A0A820ISL6-F1
#
_cell.length_a   1.000
_cell.length_b   1.000
_cell.length_c   1.000
_cell.angle_alpha   90.00
_cell.angle_beta   90.00
_cell.angle_gamma   90.00
#
_symmetry.space_group_name_H-M   'P 1'
#
loop_
_entity.id
_entity.type
_entity.pdbx_description
1 polymer ?
#
loop_
_entity_poly.entity_id
_entity_poly.type
_entity_poly.pdbx_seq_one_letter_code
_entity_poly.pdbx_strand_id
1 'polypeptide(L)'
;PQELFEEYPSQSTFTYEIHNGNFCLSLRPHALVFVISKSNNFESRNAIRRTWGNFAHISSLNKFSHLRLKLLFLIDIDESRLLSIELEQRLYHDIVQVRLPQYYSLSTYRDMAILHWTDKYCSEAMTTVKTDDDIFLNTYLLANIINTIRINTTIDKTKLQCNYSDTSAIIHGNLFKQAPVVRYSSDSIQEGTRYITTNTEYPCNYYPDYMSGFGYIVNRNARSKLLCTFFRDKLPFHMSDVYVTGIIPEYVDIKR
;
A
#
# COMPACT_ATOMS: atom_id res chain seq x y z
N PRO A 1 6.12 -34.19 0.77
CA PRO A 1 4.80 -33.56 0.61
C PRO A 1 4.94 -32.32 -0.30
N GLN A 2 4.64 -32.52 -1.58
CA GLN A 2 4.58 -31.49 -2.61
C GLN A 2 3.26 -30.73 -2.46
N GLU A 3 3.25 -29.65 -1.69
CA GLU A 3 2.16 -28.68 -1.74
C GLU A 3 2.76 -27.26 -1.79
N LEU A 4 2.37 -26.56 -2.87
CA LEU A 4 2.30 -25.11 -3.01
C LEU A 4 3.61 -24.36 -3.31
N PHE A 5 4.21 -24.64 -4.46
CA PHE A 5 4.68 -23.51 -5.29
C PHE A 5 3.47 -23.03 -6.11
N GLU A 6 2.58 -22.28 -5.45
CA GLU A 6 1.57 -21.50 -6.16
C GLU A 6 2.30 -20.53 -7.09
N GLU A 7 1.93 -20.55 -8.37
CA GLU A 7 2.61 -19.78 -9.41
C GLU A 7 2.42 -18.29 -9.12
N TYR A 8 3.48 -17.63 -8.63
CA TYR A 8 3.45 -16.19 -8.37
C TYR A 8 3.10 -15.43 -9.66
N PRO A 9 2.22 -14.43 -9.61
CA PRO A 9 1.85 -13.68 -10.80
C PRO A 9 3.07 -13.03 -11.43
N SER A 10 3.14 -13.06 -12.77
CA SER A 10 4.21 -12.44 -13.54
C SER A 10 4.37 -10.98 -13.13
N GLN A 11 5.53 -10.66 -12.53
CA GLN A 11 5.86 -9.33 -12.03
C GLN A 11 5.86 -8.27 -13.14
N SER A 12 5.95 -8.67 -14.41
CA SER A 12 6.13 -7.74 -15.52
C SER A 12 4.97 -6.80 -15.79
N THR A 13 3.75 -7.07 -15.30
CA THR A 13 2.62 -6.12 -15.40
C THR A 13 1.52 -6.41 -14.38
N PHE A 14 1.34 -5.53 -13.40
CA PHE A 14 0.07 -5.47 -12.67
C PHE A 14 -1.07 -5.11 -13.64
N THR A 15 -2.12 -5.92 -13.66
CA THR A 15 -3.32 -5.68 -14.47
C THR A 15 -4.49 -5.34 -13.55
N TYR A 16 -5.26 -4.34 -13.94
CA TYR A 16 -6.40 -3.86 -13.17
C TYR A 16 -7.68 -4.05 -13.99
N GLU A 17 -8.65 -4.77 -13.44
CA GLU A 17 -9.98 -4.94 -14.02
C GLU A 17 -10.74 -3.61 -14.00
N ILE A 18 -10.71 -2.97 -12.84
CA ILE A 18 -11.21 -1.62 -12.63
C ILE A 18 -10.01 -0.77 -12.26
N HIS A 19 -9.60 0.14 -13.14
CA HIS A 19 -8.40 0.93 -12.92
C HIS A 19 -8.68 2.37 -12.46
N ASN A 20 -9.85 2.96 -12.64
CA ASN A 20 -10.14 4.35 -12.22
C ASN A 20 -9.06 5.39 -12.60
N GLY A 21 -8.46 5.26 -13.78
CA GLY A 21 -7.29 6.06 -14.18
C GLY A 21 -7.57 7.57 -14.29
N ASN A 22 -8.84 7.94 -14.47
CA ASN A 22 -9.26 9.34 -14.58
C ASN A 22 -9.31 10.06 -13.22
N PHE A 23 -9.15 9.35 -12.11
CA PHE A 23 -9.30 9.85 -10.74
C PHE A 23 -8.35 11.01 -10.40
N CYS A 24 -7.20 11.10 -11.08
CA CYS A 24 -6.20 12.15 -10.87
C CYS A 24 -6.17 13.24 -11.96
N LEU A 25 -7.07 13.21 -12.96
CA LEU A 25 -7.06 14.17 -14.06
C LEU A 25 -7.56 15.57 -13.68
N SER A 26 -8.52 15.67 -12.75
CA SER A 26 -9.16 16.93 -12.41
C SER A 26 -8.33 17.82 -11.48
N LEU A 27 -7.70 17.22 -10.45
CA LEU A 27 -6.91 17.90 -9.44
C LEU A 27 -5.90 16.94 -8.80
N ARG A 28 -4.63 17.38 -8.73
CA ARG A 28 -3.48 16.61 -8.23
C ARG A 28 -3.60 16.37 -6.71
N PRO A 29 -3.70 15.12 -6.23
CA PRO A 29 -3.78 14.86 -4.81
C PRO A 29 -2.42 15.08 -4.12
N HIS A 30 -2.46 15.63 -2.90
CA HIS A 30 -1.31 15.67 -2.00
C HIS A 30 -1.07 14.29 -1.36
N ALA A 31 -2.15 13.56 -1.06
CA ALA A 31 -2.07 12.17 -0.65
C ALA A 31 -3.16 11.34 -1.32
N LEU A 32 -2.76 10.16 -1.80
CA LEU A 32 -3.68 9.10 -2.15
C LEU A 32 -3.74 8.12 -0.99
N VAL A 33 -4.91 7.98 -0.38
CA VAL A 33 -5.17 7.02 0.69
C VAL A 33 -5.76 5.77 0.08
N PHE A 34 -4.96 4.72 0.04
CA PHE A 34 -5.36 3.40 -0.39
C PHE A 34 -5.70 2.53 0.82
N VAL A 35 -6.89 1.95 0.77
CA VAL A 35 -7.36 0.95 1.73
C VAL A 35 -7.41 -0.39 1.03
N ILE A 36 -6.66 -1.37 1.52
CA ILE A 36 -6.79 -2.75 1.03
C ILE A 36 -8.05 -3.36 1.62
N SER A 37 -8.93 -3.87 0.76
CA SER A 37 -10.21 -4.47 1.15
C SER A 37 -10.48 -5.74 0.34
N LYS A 38 -11.41 -6.56 0.83
CA LYS A 38 -11.84 -7.80 0.17
C LYS A 38 -13.09 -7.60 -0.65
N SER A 39 -13.30 -8.39 -1.70
CA SER A 39 -14.47 -8.23 -2.59
C SER A 39 -15.82 -8.34 -1.85
N ASN A 40 -15.86 -9.09 -0.76
CA ASN A 40 -17.04 -9.25 0.10
C ASN A 40 -17.18 -8.21 1.23
N ASN A 41 -16.20 -7.33 1.45
CA ASN A 41 -16.18 -6.35 2.55
C ASN A 41 -16.85 -5.00 2.19
N PHE A 42 -18.00 -5.03 1.52
CA PHE A 42 -18.74 -3.81 1.15
C PHE A 42 -19.06 -2.94 2.38
N GLU A 43 -19.50 -3.54 3.48
CA GLU A 43 -19.88 -2.80 4.68
C GLU A 43 -18.68 -2.10 5.34
N SER A 44 -17.50 -2.74 5.38
CA SER A 44 -16.27 -2.10 5.88
C SER A 44 -15.93 -0.87 5.03
N ARG A 45 -15.94 -1.01 3.70
CA ARG A 45 -15.70 0.14 2.80
C ARG A 45 -16.73 1.25 2.99
N ASN A 46 -18.01 0.90 3.08
CA ASN A 46 -19.09 1.86 3.31
C ASN A 46 -18.97 2.57 4.67
N ALA A 47 -18.58 1.85 5.72
CA ALA A 47 -18.28 2.44 7.03
C ALA A 47 -17.13 3.44 6.94
N ILE A 48 -16.04 3.09 6.24
CA ILE A 48 -14.92 3.99 5.99
C ILE A 48 -15.38 5.25 5.23
N ARG A 49 -16.10 5.10 4.12
CA ARG A 49 -16.65 6.22 3.33
C ARG A 49 -17.51 7.17 4.17
N ARG A 50 -18.31 6.63 5.10
CA ARG A 50 -19.22 7.40 5.96
C ARG A 50 -18.55 7.99 7.19
N THR A 51 -17.35 7.54 7.52
CA THR A 51 -16.62 7.96 8.72
C THR A 51 -15.30 8.62 8.34
N TRP A 52 -14.18 8.01 8.68
CA TRP A 52 -12.86 8.62 8.56
C TRP A 52 -12.41 8.78 7.11
N GLY A 53 -12.92 8.00 6.16
CA GLY A 53 -12.59 8.12 4.73
C GLY A 53 -13.23 9.33 4.04
N ASN A 54 -14.18 10.02 4.68
CA ASN A 54 -14.74 11.25 4.16
C ASN A 54 -13.80 12.43 4.49
N PHE A 55 -13.13 13.00 3.48
CA PHE A 55 -12.20 14.12 3.70
C PHE A 55 -12.86 15.51 3.61
N ALA A 56 -14.17 15.62 3.44
CA ALA A 56 -14.85 16.90 3.31
C ALA A 56 -14.65 17.80 4.54
N HIS A 57 -14.68 17.22 5.75
CA HIS A 57 -14.44 17.98 6.98
C HIS A 57 -13.00 18.49 7.04
N ILE A 58 -12.01 17.71 6.59
CA ILE A 58 -10.61 18.16 6.55
C ILE A 58 -10.47 19.39 5.65
N SER A 59 -11.04 19.34 4.45
CA SER A 59 -10.99 20.45 3.49
C SER A 59 -11.72 21.70 3.99
N SER A 60 -12.71 21.58 4.87
CA SER A 60 -13.40 22.73 5.48
C SER A 60 -12.60 23.43 6.58
N LEU A 61 -11.55 22.79 7.12
CA LEU A 61 -10.70 23.40 8.13
C LEU A 61 -9.71 24.35 7.46
N ASN A 62 -9.71 25.63 7.84
CA ASN A 62 -8.82 26.66 7.27
C ASN A 62 -7.34 26.23 7.22
N LYS A 63 -6.88 25.46 8.21
CA LYS A 63 -5.50 24.94 8.29
C LYS A 63 -5.15 23.96 7.17
N PHE A 64 -6.13 23.24 6.62
CA PHE A 64 -5.94 22.16 5.67
C PHE A 64 -6.74 22.34 4.37
N SER A 65 -7.35 23.51 4.15
CA SER A 65 -8.17 23.79 2.97
C SER A 65 -7.41 23.66 1.65
N HIS A 66 -6.08 23.79 1.68
CA HIS A 66 -5.21 23.54 0.54
C HIS A 66 -4.85 22.06 0.33
N LEU A 67 -5.03 21.19 1.33
CA LEU A 67 -4.73 19.77 1.22
C LEU A 67 -5.77 19.07 0.35
N ARG A 68 -5.29 18.06 -0.39
CA ARG A 68 -6.11 17.28 -1.30
C ARG A 68 -5.83 15.82 -1.02
N LEU A 69 -6.65 15.26 -0.14
CA LEU A 69 -6.64 13.83 0.20
C LEU A 69 -7.71 13.16 -0.67
N LYS A 70 -7.39 12.02 -1.26
CA LYS A 70 -8.37 11.21 -1.99
C LYS A 70 -8.31 9.76 -1.54
N LEU A 71 -9.48 9.13 -1.40
CA LEU A 71 -9.65 7.76 -0.95
C LEU A 71 -9.82 6.84 -2.15
N LEU A 72 -9.14 5.69 -2.13
CA LEU A 72 -9.34 4.59 -3.05
C LEU A 72 -9.30 3.27 -2.28
N PHE A 73 -10.06 2.29 -2.74
CA PHE A 73 -10.01 0.92 -2.24
C PHE A 73 -9.29 0.02 -3.24
N LEU A 74 -8.21 -0.64 -2.82
CA LEU A 74 -7.65 -1.74 -3.60
C LEU A 74 -8.42 -3.01 -3.24
N ILE A 75 -8.94 -3.70 -4.25
CA ILE A 75 -9.66 -4.97 -4.09
C ILE A 75 -9.07 -5.99 -5.07
N ASP A 76 -8.94 -7.23 -4.63
CA ASP A 76 -8.57 -8.37 -5.46
C ASP A 76 -9.70 -8.78 -6.42
N ILE A 77 -9.43 -9.67 -7.37
CA ILE A 77 -10.49 -10.25 -8.19
C ILE A 77 -11.21 -11.37 -7.45
N ASP A 78 -12.52 -11.40 -7.56
CA ASP A 78 -13.39 -12.46 -7.06
C ASP A 78 -14.51 -12.68 -8.08
N GLU A 79 -14.43 -13.78 -8.82
CA GLU A 79 -15.38 -14.10 -9.89
C GLU A 79 -16.82 -14.17 -9.38
N SER A 80 -17.02 -14.58 -8.12
CA SER A 80 -18.35 -14.66 -7.50
C SER A 80 -18.95 -13.29 -7.17
N ARG A 81 -18.14 -12.21 -7.20
CA ARG A 81 -18.53 -10.85 -6.77
C ARG A 81 -18.43 -9.79 -7.86
N LEU A 82 -18.09 -10.15 -9.10
CA LEU A 82 -17.88 -9.19 -10.20
C LEU A 82 -19.04 -8.19 -10.35
N LEU A 83 -20.28 -8.68 -10.39
CA LEU A 83 -21.47 -7.83 -10.53
C LEU A 83 -21.64 -6.87 -9.33
N SER A 84 -21.44 -7.34 -8.10
CA SER A 84 -21.57 -6.50 -6.91
C SER A 84 -20.50 -5.40 -6.85
N ILE A 85 -19.27 -5.73 -7.24
CA ILE A 85 -18.16 -4.76 -7.32
C ILE A 85 -18.40 -3.75 -8.44
N GLU A 86 -18.91 -4.19 -9.59
CA GLU A 86 -19.26 -3.29 -10.68
C GLU A 86 -20.35 -2.29 -10.27
N LEU A 87 -21.41 -2.75 -9.60
CA LEU A 87 -22.47 -1.88 -9.09
C LEU A 87 -21.94 -0.89 -8.05
N GLU A 88 -21.11 -1.34 -7.11
CA GLU A 88 -20.48 -0.45 -6.13
C GLU A 88 -19.59 0.60 -6.81
N GLN A 89 -18.75 0.18 -7.76
CA GLN A 89 -17.88 1.07 -8.51
C GLN A 89 -18.67 2.11 -9.32
N ARG A 90 -19.82 1.74 -9.89
CA ARG A 90 -20.72 2.69 -10.59
C ARG A 90 -21.30 3.75 -9.64
N LEU A 91 -21.44 3.44 -8.35
CA LEU A 91 -21.98 4.36 -7.35
C LEU A 91 -20.92 5.28 -6.75
N TYR A 92 -19.74 4.73 -6.41
CA TYR A 92 -18.74 5.46 -5.61
C TYR A 92 -17.48 5.88 -6.38
N HIS A 93 -17.18 5.24 -7.51
CA HIS A 93 -16.03 5.56 -8.36
C HIS A 93 -14.66 5.56 -7.64
N ASP A 94 -14.51 4.72 -6.62
CA ASP A 94 -13.33 4.69 -5.75
C ASP A 94 -12.66 3.31 -5.64
N ILE A 95 -13.06 2.33 -6.46
CA ILE A 95 -12.46 0.99 -6.47
C ILE A 95 -11.35 0.88 -7.51
N VAL A 96 -10.19 0.40 -7.09
CA VAL A 96 -9.15 -0.14 -7.95
C VAL A 96 -9.15 -1.65 -7.77
N GLN A 97 -9.62 -2.38 -8.79
CA GLN A 97 -9.66 -3.84 -8.75
C GLN A 97 -8.44 -4.41 -9.47
N VAL A 98 -7.54 -5.07 -8.74
CA VAL A 98 -6.36 -5.73 -9.29
C VAL A 98 -6.65 -7.19 -9.60
N ARG A 99 -6.14 -7.70 -10.72
CA ARG A 99 -6.24 -9.12 -11.09
C ARG A 99 -5.25 -9.97 -10.29
N LEU A 100 -5.49 -10.07 -8.98
CA LEU A 100 -4.80 -10.94 -8.03
C LEU A 100 -5.83 -11.78 -7.27
N PRO A 101 -5.55 -13.06 -6.96
CA PRO A 101 -6.42 -13.86 -6.11
C PRO A 101 -6.33 -13.41 -4.64
N GLN A 102 -7.39 -13.71 -3.86
CA GLN A 102 -7.51 -13.32 -2.44
C GLN A 102 -6.69 -14.21 -1.49
N TYR A 103 -5.38 -14.34 -1.72
CA TYR A 103 -4.47 -15.10 -0.85
C TYR A 103 -3.62 -14.20 0.05
N TYR A 104 -3.44 -14.58 1.32
CA TYR A 104 -2.64 -13.82 2.27
C TYR A 104 -1.17 -13.70 1.82
N SER A 105 -0.61 -14.76 1.24
CA SER A 105 0.75 -14.82 0.67
C SER A 105 1.02 -13.76 -0.41
N LEU A 106 -0.01 -13.16 -0.99
CA LEU A 106 0.11 -12.11 -2.00
C LEU A 106 0.01 -10.69 -1.42
N SER A 107 0.16 -10.52 -0.09
CA SER A 107 0.10 -9.20 0.55
C SER A 107 1.11 -8.21 -0.07
N THR A 108 2.35 -8.66 -0.31
CA THR A 108 3.38 -7.85 -0.97
C THR A 108 2.95 -7.37 -2.35
N TYR A 109 2.29 -8.23 -3.13
CA TYR A 109 1.80 -7.86 -4.46
C TYR A 109 0.69 -6.81 -4.39
N ARG A 110 -0.15 -6.80 -3.35
CA ARG A 110 -1.17 -5.77 -3.15
C ARG A 110 -0.56 -4.41 -2.85
N ASP A 111 0.39 -4.36 -1.91
CA ASP A 111 1.09 -3.12 -1.57
C ASP A 111 1.85 -2.58 -2.79
N MET A 112 2.52 -3.45 -3.54
CA MET A 112 3.20 -3.06 -4.77
C MET A 112 2.22 -2.67 -5.90
N ALA A 113 1.03 -3.27 -5.95
CA ALA A 113 -0.03 -2.87 -6.89
C ALA A 113 -0.56 -1.46 -6.58
N ILE A 114 -0.68 -1.06 -5.31
CA ILE A 114 -1.02 0.31 -4.90
C ILE A 114 0.03 1.30 -5.40
N LEU A 115 1.31 0.98 -5.17
CA LEU A 115 2.43 1.82 -5.59
C LEU A 115 2.51 1.91 -7.12
N HIS A 116 2.38 0.80 -7.82
CA HIS A 116 2.39 0.76 -9.29
C HIS A 116 1.21 1.52 -9.88
N TRP A 117 0.00 1.35 -9.32
CA TRP A 117 -1.18 2.09 -9.74
C TRP A 117 -0.96 3.59 -9.59
N THR A 118 -0.42 3.99 -8.42
CA THR A 118 -0.11 5.39 -8.15
C THR A 118 0.90 5.92 -9.16
N ASP A 119 1.97 5.20 -9.45
CA ASP A 119 2.97 5.64 -10.43
C ASP A 119 2.39 5.75 -11.85
N LYS A 120 1.55 4.79 -12.25
CA LYS A 120 0.98 4.73 -13.61
C LYS A 120 -0.11 5.76 -13.86
N TYR A 121 -1.05 5.91 -12.92
CA TYR A 121 -2.26 6.72 -13.11
C TYR A 121 -2.27 8.04 -12.33
N CYS A 122 -1.35 8.20 -11.37
CA CYS A 122 -1.29 9.38 -10.52
C CYS A 122 0.15 9.73 -10.09
N SER A 123 1.09 9.71 -11.04
CA SER A 123 2.53 9.85 -10.78
C SER A 123 2.94 11.13 -10.01
N GLU A 124 2.09 12.15 -10.06
CA GLU A 124 2.27 13.44 -9.39
C GLU A 124 1.78 13.44 -7.94
N ALA A 125 1.12 12.37 -7.47
CA ALA A 125 0.76 12.22 -6.07
C ALA A 125 2.03 12.24 -5.22
N MET A 126 2.09 13.22 -4.31
CA MET A 126 3.26 13.47 -3.48
C MET A 126 3.49 12.31 -2.49
N THR A 127 2.42 11.79 -1.92
CA THR A 127 2.44 10.67 -0.98
C THR A 127 1.37 9.65 -1.33
N THR A 128 1.68 8.39 -1.05
CA THR A 128 0.75 7.27 -1.07
C THR A 128 0.65 6.75 0.36
N VAL A 129 -0.56 6.71 0.90
CA VAL A 129 -0.86 6.16 2.23
C VAL A 129 -1.49 4.80 2.02
N LYS A 130 -0.93 3.74 2.63
CA LYS A 130 -1.53 2.40 2.67
C LYS A 130 -2.11 2.15 4.05
N THR A 131 -3.28 1.52 4.09
CA THR A 131 -3.92 0.98 5.30
C THR A 131 -4.82 -0.20 4.91
N ASP A 132 -5.36 -0.91 5.90
CA ASP A 132 -6.33 -2.00 5.71
C ASP A 132 -7.75 -1.55 6.08
N ASP A 133 -8.76 -2.31 5.65
CA ASP A 133 -10.19 -1.97 5.83
C ASP A 133 -10.75 -2.25 7.22
N ASP A 134 -9.95 -2.81 8.12
CA ASP A 134 -10.21 -3.04 9.54
C ASP A 134 -9.49 -2.03 10.46
N ILE A 135 -8.87 -1.00 9.87
CA ILE A 135 -8.13 0.04 10.59
C ILE A 135 -8.91 1.36 10.64
N PHE A 136 -8.79 2.06 11.78
CA PHE A 136 -9.23 3.44 11.91
C PHE A 136 -8.06 4.41 11.72
N LEU A 137 -8.19 5.36 10.79
CA LEU A 137 -7.23 6.45 10.63
C LEU A 137 -7.76 7.76 11.21
N ASN A 138 -7.00 8.35 12.13
CA ASN A 138 -7.25 9.72 12.56
C ASN A 138 -6.87 10.71 11.44
N THR A 139 -7.86 11.13 10.67
CA THR A 139 -7.64 11.98 9.49
C THR A 139 -7.14 13.38 9.78
N TYR A 140 -7.42 13.92 10.97
CA TYR A 140 -6.85 15.19 11.40
C TYR A 140 -5.35 15.07 11.62
N LEU A 141 -4.89 14.00 12.27
CA LEU A 141 -3.46 13.73 12.44
C LEU A 141 -2.79 13.41 11.10
N LEU A 142 -3.43 12.62 10.23
CA LEU A 142 -2.95 12.37 8.89
C LEU A 142 -2.78 13.68 8.11
N ALA A 143 -3.77 14.57 8.12
CA ALA A 143 -3.69 15.86 7.46
C ALA A 143 -2.52 16.73 7.97
N ASN A 144 -2.26 16.72 9.28
CA ASN A 144 -1.07 17.37 9.84
C ASN A 144 0.22 16.77 9.27
N ILE A 145 0.37 15.45 9.27
CA ILE A 145 1.56 14.76 8.77
C ILE A 145 1.78 15.09 7.29
N ILE A 146 0.74 14.96 6.46
CA ILE A 146 0.81 15.29 5.03
C ILE A 146 1.17 16.76 4.82
N ASN A 147 0.64 17.69 5.61
CA ASN A 147 1.00 19.10 5.51
C ASN A 147 2.46 19.35 5.85
N THR A 148 2.98 18.71 6.90
CA THR A 148 4.40 18.81 7.29
C THR A 148 5.31 18.26 6.19
N ILE A 149 4.98 17.08 5.65
CA ILE A 149 5.71 16.48 4.53
C ILE A 149 5.71 17.45 3.33
N ARG A 150 4.55 18.02 2.98
CA ARG A 150 4.38 19.01 1.91
C ARG A 150 5.29 20.22 2.06
N ILE A 151 5.35 20.80 3.26
CA ILE A 151 6.16 22.00 3.53
C ILE A 151 7.66 21.68 3.42
N ASN A 152 8.08 20.49 3.85
CA ASN A 152 9.48 20.10 3.89
C ASN A 152 10.02 19.53 2.56
N THR A 153 9.17 19.34 1.55
CA THR A 153 9.56 18.71 0.30
C THR A 153 9.62 19.72 -0.83
N THR A 154 10.80 19.87 -1.42
CA THR A 154 10.95 20.54 -2.70
C THR A 154 10.48 19.59 -3.80
N ILE A 155 9.39 19.93 -4.51
CA ILE A 155 8.87 19.07 -5.58
C ILE A 155 9.80 19.17 -6.78
N ASP A 156 10.67 18.19 -6.95
CA ASP A 156 11.29 17.95 -8.25
C ASP A 156 10.23 17.34 -9.19
N LYS A 157 9.89 18.08 -10.25
CA LYS A 157 8.88 17.68 -11.24
C LYS A 157 9.43 16.69 -12.28
N THR A 158 10.72 16.37 -12.24
CA THR A 158 11.30 15.39 -13.15
C THR A 158 10.65 14.01 -12.95
N LYS A 159 10.64 13.20 -14.02
CA LYS A 159 10.20 11.81 -13.95
C LYS A 159 11.28 11.04 -13.17
N LEU A 160 10.95 10.61 -11.95
CA LEU A 160 11.84 9.82 -11.12
C LEU A 160 12.07 8.46 -11.79
N GLN A 161 13.23 8.29 -12.42
CA GLN A 161 13.69 7.02 -12.96
C GLN A 161 14.68 6.41 -11.99
N CYS A 162 14.29 5.32 -11.31
CA CYS A 162 15.13 4.38 -10.55
C CYS A 162 16.45 4.95 -9.98
N ASN A 163 16.42 6.15 -9.38
CA ASN A 163 17.62 6.83 -8.92
C ASN A 163 17.93 6.36 -7.52
N TYR A 164 18.73 5.31 -7.40
CA TYR A 164 19.10 4.74 -6.11
C TYR A 164 19.96 5.68 -5.26
N SER A 165 20.66 6.64 -5.88
CA SER A 165 21.46 7.65 -5.17
C SER A 165 20.63 8.77 -4.53
N ASP A 166 19.32 8.79 -4.75
CA ASP A 166 18.43 9.80 -4.18
C ASP A 166 18.20 9.58 -2.68
N THR A 167 18.60 10.54 -1.86
CA THR A 167 18.50 10.49 -0.39
C THR A 167 17.19 11.07 0.17
N SER A 168 16.27 11.49 -0.70
CA SER A 168 14.96 12.03 -0.35
C SER A 168 13.86 10.96 -0.24
N ALA A 169 14.17 9.70 -0.58
CA ALA A 169 13.25 8.59 -0.39
C ALA A 169 13.00 8.32 1.10
N ILE A 170 11.73 8.38 1.50
CA ILE A 170 11.32 8.15 2.89
C ILE A 170 9.96 7.44 2.97
N ILE A 171 9.84 6.56 3.95
CA ILE A 171 8.60 5.91 4.38
C ILE A 171 8.33 6.38 5.81
N HIS A 172 7.11 6.84 6.10
CA HIS A 172 6.69 7.19 7.46
C HIS A 172 5.71 6.15 7.98
N GLY A 173 5.84 5.74 9.24
CA GLY A 173 4.94 4.78 9.87
C GLY A 173 5.32 4.54 11.33
N ASN A 174 4.71 3.52 11.93
CA ASN A 174 5.10 3.05 13.26
C ASN A 174 6.25 2.03 13.13
N LEU A 175 7.44 2.39 13.60
CA LEU A 175 8.65 1.58 13.41
C LEU A 175 8.74 0.41 14.39
N PHE A 176 8.84 -0.80 13.86
CA PHE A 176 9.29 -1.98 14.58
C PHE A 176 10.78 -2.19 14.37
N LYS A 177 11.52 -2.37 15.47
CA LYS A 177 12.97 -2.54 15.46
C LYS A 177 13.34 -3.99 15.67
N GLN A 178 14.13 -4.55 14.74
CA GLN A 178 14.66 -5.91 14.81
C GLN A 178 13.66 -6.94 15.38
N ALA A 179 12.46 -7.01 14.80
CA ALA A 179 11.46 -7.97 15.28
C ALA A 179 11.94 -9.40 15.01
N PRO A 180 11.77 -10.34 15.97
CA PRO A 180 12.18 -11.73 15.78
C PRO A 180 11.30 -12.41 14.72
N VAL A 181 11.92 -13.25 13.91
CA VAL A 181 11.21 -14.06 12.92
C VAL A 181 10.46 -15.19 13.60
N VAL A 182 9.15 -15.26 13.41
CA VAL A 182 8.31 -16.33 13.96
C VAL A 182 8.53 -17.60 13.16
N ARG A 183 9.11 -18.63 13.79
CA ARG A 183 9.43 -19.93 13.16
C ARG A 183 8.40 -21.02 13.44
N TYR A 184 7.61 -20.84 14.48
CA TYR A 184 6.59 -21.78 14.94
C TYR A 184 5.50 -20.99 15.66
N SER A 185 4.26 -21.47 15.56
CA SER A 185 3.14 -20.96 16.36
C SER A 185 2.68 -22.06 17.30
N SER A 186 2.57 -21.74 18.60
CA SER A 186 1.86 -22.57 19.56
C SER A 186 0.35 -22.37 19.51
N ASP A 187 -0.11 -21.29 18.87
CA ASP A 187 -1.53 -20.98 18.71
C ASP A 187 -2.11 -21.82 17.58
N SER A 188 -3.14 -22.61 17.91
CA SER A 188 -3.94 -23.39 16.95
C SER A 188 -4.87 -22.52 16.09
N ILE A 189 -4.74 -21.19 16.17
CA ILE A 189 -5.55 -20.23 15.43
C ILE A 189 -4.86 -19.99 14.08
N GLN A 190 -5.60 -20.10 12.98
CA GLN A 190 -5.10 -19.87 11.61
C GLN A 190 -4.39 -18.51 11.43
N GLU A 191 -4.73 -17.51 12.25
CA GLU A 191 -4.06 -16.21 12.25
C GLU A 191 -2.63 -16.24 12.79
N GLY A 192 -2.28 -17.13 13.72
CA GLY A 192 -0.90 -17.26 14.20
C GLY A 192 0.00 -17.90 13.15
N THR A 193 -0.55 -18.81 12.34
CA THR A 193 0.20 -19.47 11.27
C THR A 193 0.56 -18.56 10.10
N ARG A 194 -0.13 -17.43 9.92
CA ARG A 194 0.12 -16.49 8.81
C ARG A 194 1.47 -15.77 8.88
N TYR A 195 2.12 -15.79 10.05
CA TYR A 195 3.41 -15.14 10.29
C TYR A 195 4.58 -16.13 10.35
N ILE A 196 4.32 -17.43 10.24
CA ILE A 196 5.36 -18.44 10.28
C ILE A 196 6.20 -18.32 9.02
N THR A 197 7.50 -18.07 9.19
CA THR A 197 8.46 -17.96 8.11
C THR A 197 9.50 -19.06 8.23
N THR A 198 9.73 -19.79 7.13
CA THR A 198 10.72 -20.88 7.10
C THR A 198 12.15 -20.35 6.93
N ASN A 199 13.15 -21.13 7.33
CA ASN A 199 14.56 -20.75 7.14
C ASN A 199 14.95 -20.65 5.66
N THR A 200 14.29 -21.43 4.79
CA THR A 200 14.47 -21.36 3.34
C THR A 200 13.92 -20.07 2.74
N GLU A 201 12.87 -19.54 3.34
CA GLU A 201 12.21 -18.33 2.88
C GLU A 201 12.89 -17.06 3.39
N TYR A 202 13.30 -17.06 4.67
CA TYR A 202 14.05 -15.97 5.27
C TYR A 202 15.08 -16.56 6.26
N PRO A 203 16.39 -16.50 5.96
CA PRO A 203 17.40 -17.21 6.76
C PRO A 203 17.78 -16.50 8.07
N CYS A 204 17.53 -15.19 8.20
CA CYS A 204 17.92 -14.43 9.38
C CYS A 204 16.94 -14.63 10.54
N ASN A 205 17.41 -14.45 11.79
CA ASN A 205 16.57 -14.62 12.99
C ASN A 205 15.73 -13.38 13.34
N TYR A 206 16.07 -12.23 12.75
CA TYR A 206 15.38 -10.96 12.96
C TYR A 206 15.13 -10.31 11.60
N TYR A 207 13.98 -9.68 11.46
CA TYR A 207 13.70 -8.81 10.31
C TYR A 207 14.51 -7.51 10.43
N PRO A 208 14.81 -6.82 9.31
CA PRO A 208 15.27 -5.43 9.37
C PRO A 208 14.19 -4.56 10.04
N ASP A 209 14.56 -3.37 10.46
CA ASP A 209 13.58 -2.40 10.95
C ASP A 209 12.51 -2.15 9.88
N TYR A 210 11.23 -2.16 10.24
CA TYR A 210 10.14 -2.02 9.26
C TYR A 210 8.96 -1.27 9.88
N MET A 211 8.07 -0.75 9.05
CA MET A 211 6.85 -0.10 9.49
C MET A 211 5.75 -1.12 9.74
N SER A 212 4.96 -0.93 10.79
CA SER A 212 3.78 -1.73 11.08
C SER A 212 2.82 -1.81 9.89
N GLY A 213 2.30 -3.02 9.62
CA GLY A 213 1.32 -3.28 8.57
C GLY A 213 -0.01 -2.52 8.68
N PHE A 214 -0.34 -1.96 9.86
CA PHE A 214 -1.55 -1.16 10.07
C PHE A 214 -1.64 0.06 9.16
N GLY A 215 -0.49 0.62 8.76
CA GLY A 215 -0.46 1.65 7.75
C GLY A 215 0.84 2.45 7.75
N TYR A 216 1.18 2.95 6.57
CA TYR A 216 2.39 3.73 6.34
C TYR A 216 2.20 4.70 5.16
N ILE A 217 3.08 5.68 5.08
CA ILE A 217 3.09 6.74 4.07
C ILE A 217 4.37 6.64 3.27
N VAL A 218 4.26 6.47 1.96
CA VAL A 218 5.38 6.40 1.02
C VAL A 218 5.43 7.68 0.22
N ASN A 219 6.57 8.38 0.21
CA ASN A 219 6.73 9.54 -0.67
C ASN A 219 7.01 9.12 -2.13
N ARG A 220 6.93 10.08 -3.06
CA ARG A 220 7.15 9.86 -4.49
C ARG A 220 8.49 9.18 -4.81
N ASN A 221 9.57 9.56 -4.13
CA ASN A 221 10.93 9.07 -4.37
C ASN A 221 11.10 7.62 -3.86
N ALA A 222 10.57 7.31 -2.67
CA ALA A 222 10.51 5.95 -2.16
C ALA A 222 9.68 5.05 -3.07
N ARG A 223 8.51 5.51 -3.54
CA ARG A 223 7.67 4.76 -4.49
C ARG A 223 8.45 4.35 -5.74
N SER A 224 9.22 5.26 -6.33
CA SER A 224 10.05 4.96 -7.50
C SER A 224 11.10 3.89 -7.19
N LYS A 225 11.87 4.04 -6.10
CA LYS A 225 12.87 3.05 -5.68
C LYS A 225 12.25 1.68 -5.39
N LEU A 226 11.15 1.63 -4.65
CA LEU A 226 10.43 0.40 -4.30
C LEU A 226 9.99 -0.37 -5.56
N LEU A 227 9.36 0.32 -6.52
CA LEU A 227 8.93 -0.30 -7.77
C LEU A 227 10.11 -0.83 -8.58
N CYS A 228 11.18 -0.03 -8.71
CA CYS A 228 12.36 -0.44 -9.45
C CYS A 228 13.07 -1.66 -8.85
N THR A 229 13.11 -1.78 -7.52
CA THR A 229 13.65 -2.96 -6.85
C THR A 229 12.73 -4.17 -6.99
N PHE A 230 11.43 -4.00 -6.74
CA PHE A 230 10.45 -5.08 -6.81
C PHE A 230 10.42 -5.76 -8.19
N PHE A 231 10.40 -4.99 -9.28
CA PHE A 231 10.39 -5.57 -10.64
C PHE A 231 11.70 -6.27 -11.03
N ARG A 232 12.75 -6.20 -10.21
CA ARG A 232 14.04 -6.88 -10.42
C ARG A 232 14.24 -8.06 -9.48
N ASP A 233 13.45 -8.16 -8.42
CA ASP A 233 13.53 -9.23 -7.45
C ASP A 233 12.71 -10.43 -7.92
N LYS A 234 13.38 -11.56 -8.15
CA LYS A 234 12.71 -12.78 -8.65
C LYS A 234 11.91 -13.52 -7.59
N LEU A 235 12.12 -13.23 -6.30
CA LEU A 235 11.45 -13.92 -5.20
C LEU A 235 11.09 -12.93 -4.08
N PRO A 236 10.09 -12.05 -4.31
CA PRO A 236 9.63 -11.11 -3.29
C PRO A 236 9.14 -11.85 -2.05
N PHE A 237 9.56 -11.38 -0.88
CA PHE A 237 9.10 -11.94 0.39
C PHE A 237 7.61 -11.63 0.59
N HIS A 238 6.84 -12.60 1.08
CA HIS A 238 5.38 -12.56 1.04
C HIS A 238 4.73 -11.58 2.04
N MET A 239 5.41 -11.25 3.15
CA MET A 239 4.92 -10.29 4.15
C MET A 239 5.25 -8.87 3.72
N SER A 240 4.21 -8.11 3.40
CA SER A 240 4.35 -6.83 2.73
C SER A 240 5.00 -5.75 3.59
N ASP A 241 4.64 -5.69 4.87
CA ASP A 241 5.21 -4.72 5.80
C ASP A 241 6.72 -4.95 5.99
N VAL A 242 7.13 -6.20 6.18
CA VAL A 242 8.55 -6.59 6.24
C VAL A 242 9.26 -6.35 4.91
N TYR A 243 8.67 -6.72 3.78
CA TYR A 243 9.35 -6.64 2.49
C TYR A 243 9.43 -5.21 1.95
N VAL A 244 8.29 -4.54 1.83
CA VAL A 244 8.15 -3.21 1.22
C VAL A 244 8.74 -2.13 2.12
N THR A 245 8.62 -2.25 3.45
CA THR A 245 9.09 -1.23 4.38
C THR A 245 10.30 -1.65 5.21
N GLY A 246 10.80 -2.87 5.03
CA GLY A 246 11.98 -3.41 5.72
C GLY A 246 13.09 -3.80 4.75
N ILE A 247 12.90 -4.90 4.02
CA ILE A 247 13.91 -5.55 3.19
C ILE A 247 14.35 -4.64 2.02
N ILE A 248 13.41 -4.11 1.23
CA ILE A 248 13.79 -3.22 0.12
C ILE A 248 14.47 -1.95 0.66
N PRO A 249 13.91 -1.22 1.64
CA PRO A 249 14.56 -0.03 2.20
C PRO A 249 15.99 -0.24 2.70
N GLU A 250 16.27 -1.39 3.31
CA GLU A 250 17.63 -1.76 3.73
C GLU A 250 18.59 -1.86 2.54
N TYR A 251 18.13 -2.42 1.43
CA TYR A 251 18.97 -2.65 0.24
C TYR A 251 19.22 -1.38 -0.59
N VAL A 252 18.27 -0.45 -0.63
CA VAL A 252 18.32 0.73 -1.53
C VAL A 252 18.32 2.09 -0.81
N ASP A 253 18.63 2.08 0.48
CA ASP A 253 18.78 3.26 1.34
C ASP A 253 17.54 4.17 1.28
N ILE A 254 16.41 3.64 1.73
CA ILE A 254 15.17 4.41 1.95
C ILE A 254 15.05 4.70 3.45
N LYS A 255 14.87 5.97 3.79
CA LYS A 255 14.71 6.38 5.19
C LYS A 255 13.37 5.89 5.74
N ARG A 256 13.36 5.59 7.03
CA ARG A 256 12.23 5.08 7.80
C ARG A 256 12.12 5.92 9.08
#